data_AF-A0A1X0T0K4-F1
#
_entry.id   AF-A0A1X0T0K4-F1
#
_cell.length_a   1.000
_cell.length_b   1.000
_cell.length_c   1.000
_cell.angle_alpha   90.00
_cell.angle_beta   90.00
_cell.angle_gamma   90.00
#
_symmetry.space_group_name_H-M   'P 1'
#
loop_
_entity.id
_entity.type
_entity.pdbx_description
1 polymer ?
#
loop_
_entity_poly.entity_id
_entity_poly.type
_entity_poly.pdbx_seq_one_letter_code
_entity_poly.pdbx_strand_id
1 'polypeptide(L)'
;MAISAFDVGGCLIETTVQLGAARPKNAMIGSELLFTVSSDFFAAPLPPLLAPEEVLALQTRYHSLCRNAGWRHRWLDEERNEGGGEALPASLVERWCAVRERAGEKTVETMGRINPERIHIWAMTILLAVSERQEWNIACWRLDLDEATPHLSVFIVPFYKKRTKHKIQTCVSTRHHFGKRHQLSALQDWIGEVCAPLGLRRGIPSEITAARHLKPVVYRRHEREKSDLAARKAAMDAERTAFDEEMRRKRIKLEQWEMDLADREAAIVSREAEGQALAEAFTVREQELSGREISEKMLRVRLSERSKSLEKGRKAAEEKHAQMDRRLKELASVIYDGLAVSHAILEMDESHEAQTLRDVVAALKITLDHQSGIATLIAKWQGRTRFPTNGLARPG
;
A
#
# COMPACT_ATOMS: atom_id res chain seq x y z
N MET A 1 -0.94 -37.75 -41.15
CA MET A 1 -0.01 -38.76 -40.61
C MET A 1 0.83 -39.24 -41.77
N ALA A 2 2.04 -38.71 -41.91
CA ALA A 2 3.01 -39.31 -42.82
C ALA A 2 3.47 -40.62 -42.17
N ILE A 3 3.14 -41.75 -42.79
CA ILE A 3 3.70 -43.05 -42.43
C ILE A 3 5.21 -42.92 -42.67
N SER A 4 6.00 -43.26 -41.66
CA SER A 4 7.47 -43.28 -41.73
C SER A 4 7.92 -44.00 -43.00
N ALA A 5 8.89 -43.45 -43.75
CA ALA A 5 9.53 -44.16 -44.86
C ALA A 5 10.27 -45.42 -44.39
N PHE A 6 10.52 -45.51 -43.08
CA PHE A 6 11.03 -46.68 -42.39
C PHE A 6 10.04 -47.85 -42.43
N ASP A 7 10.29 -48.82 -43.32
CA ASP A 7 9.53 -50.06 -43.46
C ASP A 7 9.75 -51.03 -42.28
N VAL A 8 9.16 -50.70 -41.13
CA VAL A 8 9.14 -51.56 -39.93
C VAL A 8 8.61 -52.95 -40.26
N GLY A 9 7.61 -53.03 -41.15
CA GLY A 9 7.01 -54.29 -41.59
C GLY A 9 8.04 -55.20 -42.26
N GLY A 10 8.80 -54.64 -43.21
CA GLY A 10 9.92 -55.29 -43.88
C GLY A 10 10.98 -55.78 -42.89
N CYS A 11 11.43 -54.93 -41.96
CA CYS A 11 12.42 -55.31 -40.94
C CYS A 11 11.94 -56.49 -40.08
N LEU A 12 10.67 -56.48 -39.64
CA LEU A 12 10.09 -57.56 -38.84
C LEU A 12 9.98 -58.87 -39.64
N ILE A 13 9.63 -58.80 -40.92
CA ILE A 13 9.56 -59.97 -41.81
C ILE A 13 10.96 -60.55 -42.02
N GLU A 14 11.93 -59.72 -42.39
CA GLU A 14 13.33 -60.12 -42.60
C GLU A 14 13.89 -60.82 -41.37
N THR A 15 13.73 -60.21 -40.19
CA THR A 15 14.19 -60.78 -38.92
C THR A 15 13.50 -62.11 -38.61
N THR A 16 12.20 -62.23 -38.89
CA THR A 16 11.46 -63.49 -38.72
C THR A 16 11.99 -64.60 -39.64
N VAL A 17 12.33 -64.26 -40.89
CA VAL A 17 12.89 -65.19 -41.88
C VAL A 17 14.29 -65.62 -41.47
N GLN A 18 15.15 -64.69 -41.05
CA GLN A 18 16.51 -64.98 -40.56
C GLN A 18 16.49 -65.94 -39.36
N LEU A 19 15.46 -65.84 -38.50
CA LEU A 19 15.29 -66.76 -37.38
C LEU A 19 14.83 -68.17 -37.77
N GLY A 20 14.39 -68.39 -39.01
CA GLY A 20 13.74 -69.63 -39.43
C GLY A 20 12.49 -69.94 -38.60
N ALA A 21 11.86 -68.91 -38.03
CA ALA A 21 10.79 -69.08 -37.06
C ALA A 21 9.45 -69.34 -37.75
N ALA A 22 8.73 -70.34 -37.28
CA ALA A 22 7.40 -70.63 -37.78
C ALA A 22 6.38 -69.61 -37.24
N ARG A 23 5.47 -69.19 -38.12
CA ARG A 23 4.41 -68.23 -37.79
C ARG A 23 3.03 -68.85 -38.03
N PRO A 24 2.12 -68.84 -37.06
CA PRO A 24 0.72 -69.18 -37.31
C PRO A 24 0.11 -68.24 -38.35
N LYS A 25 -0.81 -68.74 -39.19
CA LYS A 25 -1.53 -67.90 -40.15
C LYS A 25 -2.18 -66.71 -39.42
N ASN A 26 -1.95 -65.50 -39.90
CA ASN A 26 -2.46 -64.24 -39.33
C ASN A 26 -1.92 -63.86 -37.93
N ALA A 27 -0.88 -64.52 -37.41
CA ALA A 27 -0.25 -64.08 -36.17
C ALA A 27 0.58 -62.81 -36.39
N MET A 28 0.55 -61.91 -35.40
CA MET A 28 1.47 -60.78 -35.32
C MET A 28 2.91 -61.27 -35.24
N ILE A 29 3.78 -60.73 -36.10
CA ILE A 29 5.21 -61.06 -36.17
C ILE A 29 6.08 -60.30 -35.19
N GLY A 30 5.60 -59.18 -34.69
CA GLY A 30 6.40 -58.31 -33.86
C GLY A 30 5.58 -57.54 -32.85
N SER A 31 6.33 -56.87 -31.97
CA SER A 31 5.80 -55.95 -30.97
C SER A 31 6.70 -54.73 -30.92
N GLU A 32 6.09 -53.56 -30.70
CA GLU A 32 6.81 -52.35 -30.36
C GLU A 32 6.92 -52.26 -28.84
N LEU A 33 8.13 -52.07 -28.35
CA LEU A 33 8.39 -51.66 -26.98
C LEU A 33 8.68 -50.16 -27.01
N LEU A 34 7.73 -49.36 -26.51
CA LEU A 34 7.89 -47.92 -26.39
C LEU A 34 8.44 -47.60 -25.00
N PHE A 35 9.63 -47.02 -24.97
CA PHE A 35 10.30 -46.58 -23.75
C PHE A 35 10.18 -45.06 -23.63
N THR A 36 9.65 -44.62 -22.50
CA THR A 36 9.53 -43.21 -22.13
C THR A 36 10.01 -43.02 -20.70
N VAL A 37 10.51 -41.82 -20.40
CA VAL A 37 10.87 -41.40 -19.04
C VAL A 37 10.31 -40.00 -18.80
N SER A 38 10.29 -39.55 -17.54
CA SER A 38 9.89 -38.18 -17.24
C SER A 38 10.83 -37.19 -17.93
N SER A 39 10.29 -36.06 -18.39
CA SER A 39 11.07 -34.98 -19.02
C SER A 39 12.24 -34.53 -18.15
N ASP A 40 12.03 -34.52 -16.83
CA ASP A 40 12.98 -34.01 -15.85
C ASP A 40 14.25 -34.87 -15.76
N PHE A 41 14.17 -36.15 -16.15
CA PHE A 41 15.35 -37.02 -16.19
C PHE A 41 16.40 -36.50 -17.18
N PHE A 42 15.93 -35.92 -18.29
CA PHE A 42 16.79 -35.38 -19.32
C PHE A 42 17.19 -33.92 -19.06
N ALA A 43 16.65 -33.26 -18.04
CA ALA A 43 16.92 -31.85 -17.78
C ALA A 43 18.41 -31.57 -17.48
N ALA A 44 18.89 -30.38 -17.84
CA ALA A 44 20.20 -29.87 -17.47
C ALA A 44 20.09 -28.64 -16.54
N PRO A 45 21.06 -28.41 -15.63
CA PRO A 45 22.19 -29.25 -15.29
C PRO A 45 21.81 -30.33 -14.26
N LEU A 46 22.35 -31.54 -14.44
CA LEU A 46 22.24 -32.62 -13.46
C LEU A 46 23.63 -33.29 -13.33
N PRO A 47 23.96 -33.89 -12.18
CA PRO A 47 25.22 -34.62 -12.02
C PRO A 47 25.35 -35.74 -13.07
N PRO A 48 26.58 -36.17 -13.42
CA PRO A 48 26.78 -37.31 -14.31
C PRO A 48 26.03 -38.54 -13.77
N LEU A 49 25.39 -39.28 -14.68
CA LEU A 49 24.58 -40.46 -14.33
C LEU A 49 25.44 -41.64 -13.88
N LEU A 50 26.59 -41.79 -14.53
CA LEU A 50 27.52 -42.90 -14.39
C LEU A 50 28.93 -42.32 -14.36
N ALA A 51 29.88 -43.07 -13.80
CA ALA A 51 31.28 -42.70 -13.87
C ALA A 51 31.77 -42.76 -15.34
N PRO A 52 32.75 -41.93 -15.76
CA PRO A 52 33.22 -41.90 -17.14
C PRO A 52 33.63 -43.27 -17.70
N GLU A 53 34.26 -44.12 -16.87
CA GLU A 53 34.66 -45.48 -17.21
C GLU A 53 33.46 -46.41 -17.47
N GLU A 54 32.35 -46.23 -16.75
CA GLU A 54 31.12 -46.99 -16.96
C GLU A 54 30.44 -46.58 -18.27
N VAL A 55 30.45 -45.28 -18.59
CA VAL A 55 29.96 -44.75 -19.87
C VAL A 55 30.76 -45.34 -21.03
N LEU A 56 32.10 -45.35 -20.93
CA LEU A 56 32.96 -45.93 -21.95
C LEU A 56 32.74 -47.44 -22.12
N ALA A 57 32.57 -48.17 -21.01
CA ALA A 57 32.27 -49.60 -21.04
C ALA A 57 30.91 -49.87 -21.71
N LEU A 58 29.89 -49.07 -21.41
CA LEU A 58 28.56 -49.14 -22.02
C LEU A 58 28.64 -48.89 -23.53
N GLN A 59 29.32 -47.82 -23.95
CA GLN A 59 29.54 -47.49 -25.36
C GLN A 59 30.27 -48.61 -26.10
N THR A 60 31.32 -49.17 -25.48
CA THR A 60 32.10 -50.27 -26.07
C THR A 60 31.23 -51.50 -26.31
N ARG A 61 30.41 -51.89 -25.33
CA ARG A 61 29.47 -53.02 -25.46
C ARG A 61 28.43 -52.75 -26.52
N TYR A 62 27.85 -51.57 -26.53
CA TYR A 62 26.87 -51.14 -27.53
C TYR A 62 27.44 -51.18 -28.94
N HIS A 63 28.61 -50.59 -29.19
CA HIS A 63 29.23 -50.64 -30.51
C HIS A 63 29.61 -52.05 -30.95
N SER A 64 30.05 -52.91 -30.01
CA SER A 64 30.29 -54.32 -30.30
C SER A 64 29.01 -55.03 -30.74
N LEU A 65 27.90 -54.79 -30.03
CA LEU A 65 26.58 -55.32 -30.38
C LEU A 65 26.14 -54.85 -31.77
N CYS A 66 26.23 -53.55 -32.06
CA CYS A 66 25.81 -53.02 -33.35
C CYS A 66 26.61 -53.63 -34.52
N ARG A 67 27.91 -53.85 -34.35
CA ARG A 67 28.76 -54.53 -35.34
C ARG A 67 28.37 -56.00 -35.54
N ASN A 68 28.16 -56.74 -34.45
CA ASN A 68 27.93 -58.18 -34.50
C ASN A 68 26.51 -58.54 -34.95
N ALA A 69 25.52 -57.74 -34.54
CA ALA A 69 24.12 -57.98 -34.86
C ALA A 69 23.70 -57.39 -36.22
N GLY A 70 24.63 -56.75 -36.95
CA GLY A 70 24.34 -56.10 -38.23
C GLY A 70 23.31 -54.98 -38.10
N TRP A 71 23.17 -54.39 -36.91
CA TRP A 71 22.17 -53.36 -36.66
C TRP A 71 22.50 -52.13 -37.48
N ARG A 72 21.56 -51.74 -38.35
CA ARG A 72 21.64 -50.48 -39.07
C ARG A 72 20.99 -49.41 -38.20
N HIS A 73 21.80 -48.49 -37.68
CA HIS A 73 21.28 -47.22 -37.18
C HIS A 73 20.62 -46.51 -38.36
N ARG A 74 19.30 -46.28 -38.27
CA ARG A 74 18.60 -45.40 -39.19
C ARG A 74 17.90 -44.32 -38.40
N TRP A 75 18.10 -43.09 -38.80
CA TRP A 75 17.47 -41.94 -38.17
C TRP A 75 16.33 -41.42 -39.05
N LEU A 76 15.24 -40.98 -38.43
CA LEU A 76 14.00 -40.55 -39.13
C LEU A 76 14.21 -39.42 -40.15
N ASP A 77 15.16 -38.55 -39.87
CA ASP A 77 15.57 -37.40 -40.69
C ASP A 77 16.49 -37.79 -41.86
N GLU A 78 17.13 -38.96 -41.85
CA GLU A 78 17.86 -39.48 -43.02
C GLU A 78 16.91 -39.77 -44.18
N GLU A 79 15.67 -40.18 -43.88
CA GLU A 79 14.66 -40.49 -44.89
C GLU A 79 13.90 -39.26 -45.39
N ARG A 80 13.86 -38.16 -44.62
CA ARG A 80 13.26 -36.90 -45.11
C ARG A 80 14.11 -36.21 -46.18
N ASN A 81 15.37 -36.63 -46.35
CA ASN A 81 16.32 -36.07 -47.31
C ASN A 81 16.27 -36.72 -48.71
N GLU A 82 15.13 -37.26 -49.15
CA GLU A 82 14.94 -37.64 -50.57
C GLU A 82 15.16 -36.45 -51.53
N GLY A 83 15.14 -35.21 -51.02
CA GLY A 83 15.46 -33.97 -51.74
C GLY A 83 16.94 -33.57 -51.84
N GLY A 84 17.89 -34.44 -51.46
CA GLY A 84 19.32 -34.17 -51.62
C GLY A 84 19.95 -33.25 -50.55
N GLY A 85 19.33 -33.14 -49.38
CA GLY A 85 19.95 -32.43 -48.25
C GLY A 85 21.18 -33.16 -47.71
N GLU A 86 22.13 -32.42 -47.15
CA GLU A 86 23.33 -32.99 -46.53
C GLU A 86 22.95 -34.04 -45.46
N ALA A 87 23.63 -35.19 -45.54
CA ALA A 87 23.51 -36.24 -44.55
C ALA A 87 23.91 -35.70 -43.17
N LEU A 88 23.11 -36.01 -42.16
CA LEU A 88 23.39 -35.56 -40.81
C LEU A 88 24.59 -36.32 -40.22
N PRO A 89 25.31 -35.70 -39.27
CA PRO A 89 26.45 -36.33 -38.62
C PRO A 89 26.09 -37.68 -37.96
N ALA A 90 27.09 -38.56 -37.87
CA ALA A 90 26.93 -39.88 -37.25
C ALA A 90 26.88 -39.82 -35.72
N SER A 91 27.49 -38.79 -35.10
CA SER A 91 27.47 -38.64 -33.65
C SER A 91 26.13 -38.05 -33.19
N LEU A 92 25.58 -38.56 -32.08
CA LEU A 92 24.33 -38.04 -31.54
C LEU A 92 24.45 -36.57 -31.14
N VAL A 93 25.61 -36.14 -30.64
CA VAL A 93 25.83 -34.76 -30.18
C VAL A 93 25.78 -33.78 -31.35
N GLU A 94 26.52 -34.03 -32.43
CA GLU A 94 26.50 -33.17 -33.62
C GLU A 94 25.12 -33.20 -34.29
N ARG A 95 24.50 -34.38 -34.33
CA ARG A 95 23.14 -34.55 -34.84
C ARG A 95 22.10 -33.82 -33.99
N TRP A 96 22.26 -33.79 -32.66
CA TRP A 96 21.41 -33.01 -31.75
C TRP A 96 21.44 -31.52 -32.10
N CYS A 97 22.64 -30.99 -32.34
CA CYS A 97 22.80 -29.61 -32.80
C CYS A 97 22.08 -29.38 -34.14
N ALA A 98 22.26 -30.27 -35.11
CA ALA A 98 21.64 -30.13 -36.42
C ALA A 98 20.10 -30.30 -36.38
N VAL A 99 19.56 -31.21 -35.55
CA VAL A 99 18.12 -31.34 -35.33
C VAL A 99 17.56 -30.07 -34.70
N ARG A 100 18.28 -29.51 -33.70
CA ARG A 100 17.90 -28.24 -33.07
C ARG A 100 17.86 -27.09 -34.08
N GLU A 101 18.82 -26.98 -34.99
CA GLU A 101 18.83 -25.95 -36.04
C GLU A 101 17.65 -26.07 -37.02
N ARG A 102 17.23 -27.30 -37.32
CA ARG A 102 16.09 -27.58 -38.22
C ARG A 102 14.73 -27.48 -37.52
N ALA A 103 14.71 -27.47 -36.20
CA ALA A 103 13.48 -27.45 -35.43
C ALA A 103 12.93 -26.02 -35.25
N GLY A 104 11.61 -25.87 -35.14
CA GLY A 104 11.00 -24.56 -34.87
C GLY A 104 11.38 -24.03 -33.47
N GLU A 105 11.23 -22.72 -33.25
CA GLU A 105 11.64 -22.02 -32.02
C GLU A 105 11.22 -22.72 -30.71
N LYS A 106 9.98 -23.24 -30.68
CA LYS A 106 9.44 -23.96 -29.51
C LYS A 106 10.16 -25.29 -29.23
N THR A 107 10.58 -25.98 -30.28
CA THR A 107 11.36 -27.22 -30.17
C THR A 107 12.79 -26.91 -29.75
N VAL A 108 13.36 -25.79 -30.22
CA VAL A 108 14.69 -25.31 -29.78
C VAL A 108 14.73 -25.03 -28.28
N GLU A 109 13.71 -24.37 -27.72
CA GLU A 109 13.61 -24.11 -26.28
C GLU A 109 13.53 -25.43 -25.49
N THR A 110 12.72 -26.38 -25.97
CA THR A 110 12.54 -27.69 -25.32
C THR A 110 13.83 -28.51 -25.37
N MET A 111 14.46 -28.61 -26.55
CA MET A 111 15.73 -29.32 -26.74
C MET A 111 16.89 -28.65 -26.01
N GLY A 112 16.86 -27.33 -25.84
CA GLY A 112 17.88 -26.59 -25.09
C GLY A 112 17.92 -26.94 -23.60
N ARG A 113 16.82 -27.47 -23.04
CA ARG A 113 16.75 -27.93 -21.65
C ARG A 113 17.21 -29.38 -21.47
N ILE A 114 17.40 -30.12 -22.56
CA ILE A 114 17.68 -31.55 -22.54
C ILE A 114 19.18 -31.82 -22.73
N ASN A 115 19.73 -32.68 -21.88
CA ASN A 115 21.09 -33.20 -22.00
C ASN A 115 21.13 -34.39 -22.99
N PRO A 116 21.75 -34.24 -24.18
CA PRO A 116 21.81 -35.31 -25.19
C PRO A 116 22.63 -36.52 -24.75
N GLU A 117 23.64 -36.34 -23.89
CA GLU A 117 24.46 -37.45 -23.38
C GLU A 117 23.62 -38.40 -22.51
N ARG A 118 22.71 -37.85 -21.70
CA ARG A 118 21.77 -38.65 -20.90
C ARG A 118 20.82 -39.46 -21.76
N ILE A 119 20.32 -38.88 -22.86
CA ILE A 119 19.51 -39.62 -23.84
C ILE A 119 20.32 -40.78 -24.41
N HIS A 120 21.58 -40.54 -24.78
CA HIS A 120 22.43 -41.56 -25.35
C HIS A 120 22.65 -42.74 -24.39
N ILE A 121 23.08 -42.43 -23.15
CA ILE A 121 23.31 -43.43 -22.10
C ILE A 121 22.05 -44.24 -21.84
N TRP A 122 20.90 -43.57 -21.73
CA TRP A 122 19.61 -44.20 -21.52
C TRP A 122 19.22 -45.13 -22.68
N ALA A 123 19.31 -44.65 -23.92
CA ALA A 123 18.96 -45.44 -25.10
C ALA A 123 19.89 -46.66 -25.26
N MET A 124 21.21 -46.49 -25.07
CA MET A 124 22.17 -47.59 -25.13
C MET A 124 21.90 -48.64 -24.06
N THR A 125 21.62 -48.21 -22.83
CA THR A 125 21.28 -49.11 -21.71
C THR A 125 20.09 -49.99 -22.07
N ILE A 126 19.03 -49.39 -22.61
CA ILE A 126 17.82 -50.12 -23.02
C ILE A 126 18.11 -51.06 -24.18
N LEU A 127 18.76 -50.57 -25.25
CA LEU A 127 19.04 -51.38 -26.43
C LEU A 127 19.91 -52.60 -26.10
N LEU A 128 20.93 -52.43 -25.26
CA LEU A 128 21.74 -53.53 -24.74
C LEU A 128 20.88 -54.53 -23.97
N ALA A 129 20.09 -54.08 -23.00
CA ALA A 129 19.25 -54.96 -22.20
C ALA A 129 18.21 -55.73 -23.03
N VAL A 130 17.60 -55.08 -24.02
CA VAL A 130 16.64 -55.72 -24.94
C VAL A 130 17.35 -56.74 -25.83
N SER A 131 18.58 -56.47 -26.28
CA SER A 131 19.36 -57.40 -27.11
C SER A 131 19.83 -58.66 -26.37
N GLU A 132 20.06 -58.53 -25.06
CA GLU A 132 20.53 -59.63 -24.22
C GLU A 132 19.40 -60.60 -23.86
N ARG A 133 18.14 -60.22 -24.11
CA ARG A 133 17.01 -61.13 -23.96
C ARG A 133 17.00 -62.16 -25.07
N GLN A 134 17.42 -63.37 -24.72
CA GLN A 134 17.54 -64.53 -25.62
C GLN A 134 16.25 -64.94 -26.33
N GLU A 135 15.08 -64.47 -25.89
CA GLU A 135 13.79 -64.81 -26.49
C GLU A 135 13.30 -63.75 -27.49
N TRP A 136 14.05 -62.67 -27.68
CA TRP A 136 13.72 -61.55 -28.56
C TRP A 136 14.82 -61.34 -29.60
N ASN A 137 14.44 -60.92 -30.80
CA ASN A 137 15.37 -60.29 -31.73
C ASN A 137 14.88 -58.90 -32.06
N ILE A 138 15.78 -57.92 -31.97
CA ILE A 138 15.49 -56.55 -32.39
C ILE A 138 15.53 -56.54 -33.92
N ALA A 139 14.39 -56.22 -34.53
CA ALA A 139 14.30 -56.02 -35.97
C ALA A 139 14.78 -54.62 -36.35
N CYS A 140 14.38 -53.64 -35.55
CA CYS A 140 14.78 -52.25 -35.68
C CYS A 140 14.43 -51.45 -34.43
N TRP A 141 14.92 -50.22 -34.34
CA TRP A 141 14.54 -49.27 -33.30
C TRP A 141 14.60 -47.85 -33.85
N ARG A 142 13.96 -46.92 -33.15
CA ARG A 142 13.80 -45.53 -33.55
C ARG A 142 13.86 -44.65 -32.31
N LEU A 143 14.70 -43.61 -32.34
CA LEU A 143 14.81 -42.61 -31.28
C LEU A 143 14.17 -41.31 -31.77
N ASP A 144 13.04 -40.95 -31.16
CA ASP A 144 12.23 -39.80 -31.53
C ASP A 144 12.60 -38.62 -30.63
N LEU A 145 13.15 -37.57 -31.25
CA LEU A 145 13.69 -36.38 -30.58
C LEU A 145 12.95 -35.08 -30.95
N ASP A 146 12.05 -35.14 -31.93
CA ASP A 146 11.25 -34.01 -32.42
C ASP A 146 9.92 -33.84 -31.67
N GLU A 147 9.66 -34.66 -30.66
CA GLU A 147 8.52 -34.56 -29.76
C GLU A 147 8.86 -33.88 -28.42
N ALA A 148 7.83 -33.60 -27.61
CA ALA A 148 8.01 -32.93 -26.32
C ALA A 148 8.86 -33.73 -25.31
N THR A 149 8.82 -35.06 -25.42
CA THR A 149 9.60 -35.97 -24.58
C THR A 149 10.35 -36.95 -25.49
N PRO A 150 11.69 -37.03 -25.39
CA PRO A 150 12.47 -38.04 -26.09
C PRO A 150 11.95 -39.45 -25.76
N HIS A 151 11.74 -40.26 -26.77
CA HIS A 151 11.30 -41.64 -26.57
C HIS A 151 11.94 -42.60 -27.57
N LEU A 152 12.08 -43.85 -27.15
CA LEU A 152 12.74 -44.91 -27.91
C LEU A 152 11.71 -46.00 -28.21
N SER A 153 11.44 -46.21 -29.49
CA SER A 153 10.64 -47.34 -29.96
C SER A 153 11.58 -48.47 -30.39
N VAL A 154 11.45 -49.65 -29.79
CA VAL A 154 12.21 -50.84 -30.17
C VAL A 154 11.25 -51.90 -30.72
N PHE A 155 11.42 -52.24 -31.99
CA PHE A 155 10.58 -53.23 -32.68
C PHE A 155 11.26 -54.59 -32.60
N ILE A 156 10.60 -55.53 -31.93
CA ILE A 156 11.14 -56.87 -31.67
C ILE A 156 10.30 -57.95 -32.34
N VAL A 157 10.95 -59.06 -32.68
CA VAL A 157 10.34 -60.35 -33.03
C VAL A 157 10.44 -61.28 -31.81
N PRO A 158 9.38 -61.39 -31.00
CA PRO A 158 9.39 -62.26 -29.83
C PRO A 158 9.16 -63.72 -30.25
N PHE A 159 10.09 -64.61 -29.89
CA PHE A 159 10.04 -66.02 -30.27
C PHE A 159 10.15 -66.95 -29.05
N TYR A 160 9.76 -68.20 -29.23
CA TYR A 160 9.89 -69.24 -28.21
C TYR A 160 10.16 -70.58 -28.87
N LYS A 161 10.75 -71.51 -28.12
CA LYS A 161 11.01 -72.87 -28.60
C LYS A 161 9.84 -73.78 -28.22
N LYS A 162 9.07 -74.21 -29.22
CA LYS A 162 7.97 -75.17 -29.05
C LYS A 162 8.47 -76.59 -29.29
N ARG A 163 8.44 -77.44 -28.26
CA ARG A 163 8.68 -78.88 -28.43
C ARG A 163 7.42 -79.54 -28.98
N THR A 164 7.56 -80.18 -30.14
CA THR A 164 6.54 -81.06 -30.73
C THR A 164 6.98 -82.51 -30.54
N LYS A 165 6.12 -83.48 -30.90
CA LYS A 165 6.46 -84.92 -30.83
C LYS A 165 7.75 -85.28 -31.58
N HIS A 166 8.09 -84.54 -32.64
CA HIS A 166 9.18 -84.89 -33.57
C HIS A 166 10.36 -83.92 -33.56
N LYS A 167 10.17 -82.66 -33.14
CA LYS A 167 11.21 -81.63 -33.20
C LYS A 167 10.97 -80.48 -32.23
N ILE A 168 12.03 -79.76 -31.90
CA ILE A 168 11.96 -78.42 -31.32
C ILE A 168 11.85 -77.43 -32.48
N GLN A 169 10.82 -76.58 -32.46
CA GLN A 169 10.58 -75.58 -33.49
C GLN A 169 10.60 -74.18 -32.86
N THR A 170 11.33 -73.26 -33.47
CA THR A 170 11.25 -71.83 -33.14
C THR A 170 9.94 -71.28 -33.67
N CYS A 171 9.14 -70.63 -32.82
CA CYS A 171 7.86 -70.05 -33.18
C CYS A 171 7.81 -68.58 -32.76
N VAL A 172 7.24 -67.72 -33.61
CA VAL A 172 6.95 -66.32 -33.26
C VAL A 172 5.58 -66.23 -32.61
N SER A 173 5.48 -65.53 -31.47
CA SER A 173 4.19 -65.25 -30.84
C SER A 173 4.29 -64.08 -29.86
N THR A 174 3.73 -62.94 -30.27
CA THR A 174 3.52 -61.78 -29.39
C THR A 174 2.69 -62.15 -28.16
N ARG A 175 1.63 -62.95 -28.34
CA ARG A 175 0.73 -63.36 -27.24
C ARG A 175 1.43 -64.26 -26.22
N HIS A 176 2.45 -65.01 -26.62
CA HIS A 176 3.21 -65.85 -25.69
C HIS A 176 3.98 -65.00 -24.66
N HIS A 177 4.52 -63.87 -25.10
CA HIS A 177 5.35 -62.98 -24.30
C HIS A 177 4.57 -61.85 -23.62
N PHE A 178 3.53 -61.33 -24.27
CA PHE A 178 2.84 -60.11 -23.85
C PHE A 178 1.32 -60.30 -23.66
N GLY A 179 0.82 -61.54 -23.73
CA GLY A 179 -0.62 -61.82 -23.72
C GLY A 179 -1.28 -61.80 -22.34
N LYS A 180 -0.51 -61.81 -21.26
CA LYS A 180 -1.03 -61.86 -19.88
C LYS A 180 -0.60 -60.64 -19.07
N ARG A 181 -1.49 -60.16 -18.19
CA ARG A 181 -1.25 -58.99 -17.33
C ARG A 181 0.03 -59.10 -16.49
N HIS A 182 0.29 -60.26 -15.89
CA HIS A 182 1.50 -60.45 -15.08
C HIS A 182 2.80 -60.38 -15.91
N GLN A 183 2.75 -60.75 -17.19
CA GLN A 183 3.91 -60.62 -18.08
C GLN A 183 4.21 -59.15 -18.38
N LEU A 184 3.16 -58.35 -18.60
CA LEU A 184 3.29 -56.91 -18.76
C LEU A 184 3.77 -56.23 -17.48
N SER A 185 3.32 -56.67 -16.30
CA SER A 185 3.85 -56.18 -15.02
C SER A 185 5.33 -56.52 -14.86
N ALA A 186 5.71 -57.78 -15.07
CA ALA A 186 7.10 -58.23 -14.97
C ALA A 186 8.01 -57.51 -15.97
N LEU A 187 7.49 -57.11 -17.14
CA LEU A 187 8.21 -56.28 -18.09
C LEU A 187 8.51 -54.88 -17.54
N GLN A 188 7.55 -54.28 -16.81
CA GLN A 188 7.73 -52.99 -16.14
C GLN A 188 8.71 -53.09 -14.96
N ASP A 189 8.66 -54.19 -14.20
CA ASP A 189 9.63 -54.47 -13.13
C ASP A 189 11.05 -54.59 -13.70
N TRP A 190 11.21 -55.43 -14.73
CA TRP A 190 12.49 -55.65 -15.41
C TRP A 190 13.11 -54.36 -15.96
N ILE A 191 12.33 -53.51 -16.66
CA ILE A 191 12.89 -52.27 -17.20
C ILE A 191 13.24 -51.27 -16.09
N GLY A 192 12.53 -51.31 -14.96
CA GLY A 192 12.87 -50.55 -13.76
C GLY A 192 14.23 -50.96 -13.19
N GLU A 193 14.52 -52.26 -13.15
CA GLU A 193 15.81 -52.80 -12.71
C GLU A 193 16.95 -52.42 -13.68
N VAL A 194 16.72 -52.56 -14.99
CA VAL A 194 17.68 -52.19 -16.05
C VAL A 194 18.08 -50.71 -15.94
N CYS A 195 17.12 -49.84 -15.66
CA CYS A 195 17.36 -48.40 -15.60
C CYS A 195 17.73 -47.91 -14.19
N ALA A 196 17.75 -48.77 -13.17
CA ALA A 196 18.08 -48.40 -11.80
C ALA A 196 19.47 -47.74 -11.63
N PRO A 197 20.54 -48.20 -12.34
CA PRO A 197 21.84 -47.52 -12.31
C PRO A 197 21.80 -46.07 -12.81
N LEU A 198 20.81 -45.72 -13.64
CA LEU A 198 20.60 -44.35 -14.12
C LEU A 198 19.78 -43.50 -13.12
N GLY A 199 19.45 -44.03 -11.94
CA GLY A 199 18.59 -43.38 -10.95
C GLY A 199 17.10 -43.38 -11.33
N LEU A 200 16.72 -44.06 -12.41
CA LEU A 200 15.33 -44.25 -12.79
C LEU A 200 14.70 -45.37 -11.97
N ARG A 201 13.38 -45.31 -11.79
CA ARG A 201 12.60 -46.30 -11.05
C ARG A 201 11.40 -46.73 -11.87
N ARG A 202 10.92 -47.94 -11.60
CA ARG A 202 9.64 -48.42 -12.13
C ARG A 202 8.51 -47.43 -11.81
N GLY A 203 7.62 -47.20 -12.77
CA GLY A 203 6.39 -46.44 -12.55
C GLY A 203 5.48 -47.08 -11.49
N ILE A 204 4.68 -46.26 -10.81
CA ILE A 204 3.78 -46.73 -9.76
C ILE A 204 2.66 -47.58 -10.39
N PRO A 205 2.37 -48.80 -9.88
CA PRO A 205 1.32 -49.65 -10.39
C PRO A 205 -0.05 -48.96 -10.52
N SER A 206 -0.81 -49.36 -11.54
CA SER A 206 -2.15 -48.84 -11.84
C SER A 206 -3.15 -49.04 -10.70
N GLU A 207 -2.95 -50.08 -9.89
CA GLU A 207 -3.74 -50.44 -8.73
C GLU A 207 -3.66 -49.39 -7.62
N ILE A 208 -2.56 -48.63 -7.58
CA ILE A 208 -2.31 -47.57 -6.61
C ILE A 208 -2.69 -46.21 -7.20
N THR A 209 -2.32 -45.96 -8.46
CA THR A 209 -2.54 -44.64 -9.11
C THR A 209 -3.92 -44.47 -9.71
N ALA A 210 -4.65 -45.57 -9.93
CA ALA A 210 -5.84 -45.62 -10.79
C ALA A 210 -5.61 -45.04 -12.20
N ALA A 211 -4.36 -44.92 -12.64
CA ALA A 211 -4.01 -44.33 -13.92
C ALA A 211 -4.55 -45.18 -15.07
N ARG A 212 -5.12 -44.50 -16.08
CA ARG A 212 -5.61 -45.13 -17.31
C ARG A 212 -4.82 -44.57 -18.49
N HIS A 213 -4.50 -45.44 -19.44
CA HIS A 213 -3.92 -44.98 -20.69
C HIS A 213 -4.91 -44.07 -21.42
N LEU A 214 -4.45 -42.86 -21.76
CA LEU A 214 -5.19 -41.91 -22.57
C LEU A 214 -4.51 -41.79 -23.93
N LYS A 215 -5.31 -41.76 -25.00
CA LYS A 215 -4.80 -41.43 -26.33
C LYS A 215 -4.17 -40.02 -26.26
N PRO A 216 -3.07 -39.74 -27.00
CA PRO A 216 -2.38 -38.44 -26.92
C PRO A 216 -3.30 -37.23 -27.13
N VAL A 217 -4.28 -37.32 -28.03
CA VAL A 217 -5.28 -36.26 -28.25
C VAL A 217 -6.16 -36.01 -27.02
N VAL A 218 -6.59 -37.09 -26.35
CA VAL A 218 -7.41 -37.02 -25.14
C VAL A 218 -6.59 -36.48 -23.97
N TYR A 219 -5.34 -36.95 -23.81
CA TYR A 219 -4.43 -36.44 -22.78
C TYR A 219 -4.18 -34.93 -22.94
N ARG A 220 -3.85 -34.48 -24.16
CA ARG A 220 -3.64 -33.04 -24.43
C ARG A 220 -4.88 -32.20 -24.16
N ARG A 221 -6.08 -32.73 -24.43
CA ARG A 221 -7.34 -32.06 -24.10
C ARG A 221 -7.53 -31.97 -22.58
N HIS A 222 -7.30 -33.06 -21.85
CA HIS A 222 -7.41 -33.10 -20.39
C HIS A 222 -6.43 -32.13 -19.71
N GLU A 223 -5.18 -32.04 -20.17
CA GLU A 223 -4.21 -31.07 -19.64
C GLU A 223 -4.61 -29.62 -19.92
N ARG A 224 -5.18 -29.32 -21.10
CA ARG A 224 -5.75 -28.00 -21.39
C ARG A 224 -6.92 -27.67 -20.46
N GLU A 225 -7.89 -28.58 -20.32
CA GLU A 225 -9.04 -28.39 -19.43
C GLU A 225 -8.60 -28.18 -17.97
N LYS A 226 -7.59 -28.93 -17.51
CA LYS A 226 -6.99 -28.75 -16.17
C LYS A 226 -6.28 -27.41 -16.02
N SER A 227 -5.52 -26.99 -17.03
CA SER A 227 -4.86 -25.67 -17.07
C SER A 227 -5.89 -24.53 -17.08
N ASP A 228 -6.95 -24.65 -17.86
CA ASP A 228 -8.04 -23.67 -17.96
C ASP A 228 -8.80 -23.57 -16.63
N LEU A 229 -9.06 -24.70 -15.97
CA LEU A 229 -9.68 -24.73 -14.66
C LEU A 229 -8.79 -24.09 -13.59
N ALA A 230 -7.48 -24.35 -13.63
CA ALA A 230 -6.51 -23.72 -12.73
C ALA A 230 -6.43 -22.20 -12.95
N ALA A 231 -6.42 -21.75 -14.21
CA ALA A 231 -6.45 -20.33 -14.56
C ALA A 231 -7.74 -19.64 -14.08
N ARG A 232 -8.90 -20.29 -14.25
CA ARG A 232 -10.20 -19.79 -13.74
C ARG A 232 -10.20 -19.71 -12.21
N LYS A 233 -9.67 -20.72 -11.52
CA LYS A 233 -9.56 -20.69 -10.06
C LYS A 233 -8.65 -19.55 -9.59
N ALA A 234 -7.49 -19.38 -10.22
CA ALA A 234 -6.58 -18.28 -9.91
C ALA A 234 -7.22 -16.90 -10.15
N ALA A 235 -8.02 -16.75 -11.21
CA ALA A 235 -8.78 -15.52 -11.48
C ALA A 235 -9.83 -15.24 -10.39
N MET A 236 -10.60 -16.24 -9.97
CA MET A 236 -11.58 -16.09 -8.88
C MET A 236 -10.90 -15.74 -7.54
N ASP A 237 -9.75 -16.36 -7.24
CA ASP A 237 -8.99 -16.07 -6.02
C ASP A 237 -8.42 -14.63 -6.05
N ALA A 238 -7.99 -14.16 -7.23
CA ALA A 238 -7.55 -12.78 -7.42
C ALA A 238 -8.70 -11.76 -7.26
N GLU A 239 -9.88 -12.05 -7.83
CA GLU A 239 -11.08 -11.22 -7.65
C GLU A 239 -11.51 -11.14 -6.19
N ARG A 240 -11.48 -12.28 -5.47
CA ARG A 240 -11.77 -12.31 -4.03
C ARG A 240 -10.81 -11.46 -3.23
N THR A 241 -9.50 -11.55 -3.53
CA THR A 241 -8.48 -10.75 -2.86
C THR A 241 -8.67 -9.25 -3.14
N ALA A 242 -9.01 -8.88 -4.38
CA ALA A 242 -9.30 -7.50 -4.75
C ALA A 242 -10.54 -6.96 -4.04
N PHE A 243 -11.60 -7.76 -3.93
CA PHE A 243 -12.82 -7.42 -3.20
C PHE A 243 -12.56 -7.23 -1.70
N ASP A 244 -11.81 -8.13 -1.08
CA ASP A 244 -11.45 -8.03 0.34
C ASP A 244 -10.64 -6.77 0.63
N GLU A 245 -9.71 -6.40 -0.27
CA GLU A 245 -8.93 -5.16 -0.17
C GLU A 245 -9.80 -3.91 -0.37
N GLU A 246 -10.77 -3.93 -1.28
CA GLU A 246 -11.75 -2.85 -1.45
C GLU A 246 -12.59 -2.67 -0.18
N MET A 247 -13.09 -3.77 0.39
CA MET A 247 -13.86 -3.76 1.63
C MET A 247 -13.04 -3.26 2.82
N ARG A 248 -11.75 -3.62 2.89
CA ARG A 248 -10.82 -3.09 3.90
C ARG A 248 -10.66 -1.58 3.77
N ARG A 249 -10.48 -1.06 2.55
CA ARG A 249 -10.40 0.39 2.29
C ARG A 249 -11.68 1.12 2.66
N LYS A 250 -12.84 0.53 2.39
CA LYS A 250 -14.14 1.10 2.80
C LYS A 250 -14.28 1.17 4.33
N ARG A 251 -13.86 0.13 5.06
CA ARG A 251 -13.86 0.15 6.54
C ARG A 251 -12.95 1.24 7.09
N ILE A 252 -11.71 1.34 6.60
CA ILE A 252 -10.77 2.39 7.02
C ILE A 252 -11.35 3.79 6.78
N LYS A 253 -11.99 4.02 5.62
CA LYS A 253 -12.64 5.29 5.34
C LYS A 253 -13.81 5.58 6.29
N LEU A 254 -14.60 4.55 6.62
CA LEU A 254 -15.72 4.68 7.54
C LEU A 254 -15.23 5.00 8.96
N GLU A 255 -14.20 4.32 9.44
CA GLU A 255 -13.54 4.62 10.73
C GLU A 255 -12.98 6.06 10.75
N GLN A 256 -12.34 6.51 9.65
CA GLN A 256 -11.88 7.90 9.53
C GLN A 256 -13.03 8.91 9.60
N TRP A 257 -14.14 8.63 8.93
CA TRP A 257 -15.32 9.48 8.97
C TRP A 257 -15.96 9.54 10.37
N GLU A 258 -15.97 8.42 11.09
CA GLU A 258 -16.44 8.37 12.48
C GLU A 258 -15.55 9.21 13.40
N MET A 259 -14.22 9.15 13.22
CA MET A 259 -13.28 10.01 13.96
C MET A 259 -13.50 11.50 13.64
N ASP A 260 -13.61 11.86 12.36
CA ASP A 260 -13.84 13.25 11.94
C ASP A 260 -15.18 13.79 12.48
N LEU A 261 -16.20 12.94 12.57
CA LEU A 261 -17.49 13.29 13.15
C LEU A 261 -17.36 13.56 14.66
N ALA A 262 -16.67 12.69 15.39
CA ALA A 262 -16.42 12.88 16.82
C ALA A 262 -15.63 14.16 17.11
N ASP A 263 -14.62 14.48 16.31
CA ASP A 263 -13.84 15.72 16.43
C ASP A 263 -14.72 16.96 16.19
N ARG A 264 -15.63 16.89 15.21
CA ARG A 264 -16.59 17.98 14.94
C ARG A 264 -17.59 18.16 16.09
N GLU A 265 -18.10 17.07 16.64
CA GLU A 265 -19.00 17.12 17.80
C GLU A 265 -18.29 17.73 19.02
N ALA A 266 -17.04 17.33 19.29
CA ALA A 266 -16.23 17.92 20.34
C ALA A 266 -15.98 19.42 20.13
N ALA A 267 -15.74 19.85 18.88
CA ALA A 267 -15.57 21.26 18.54
C ALA A 267 -16.86 22.08 18.74
N ILE A 268 -18.03 21.50 18.42
CA ILE A 268 -19.33 22.13 18.68
C ILE A 268 -19.53 22.32 20.19
N VAL A 269 -19.30 21.26 20.98
CA VAL A 269 -19.41 21.33 22.46
C VAL A 269 -18.47 22.38 23.04
N SER A 270 -17.22 22.47 22.56
CA SER A 270 -16.27 23.49 22.99
C SER A 270 -16.75 24.91 22.67
N ARG A 271 -17.33 25.12 21.47
CA ARG A 271 -17.89 26.43 21.08
C ARG A 271 -19.12 26.80 21.89
N GLU A 272 -19.97 25.83 22.22
CA GLU A 272 -21.13 26.06 23.09
C GLU A 272 -20.67 26.46 24.50
N ALA A 273 -19.64 25.79 25.05
CA ALA A 273 -19.06 26.16 26.34
C ALA A 273 -18.43 27.56 26.33
N GLU A 274 -17.68 27.92 25.28
CA GLU A 274 -17.15 29.28 25.08
C GLU A 274 -18.27 30.31 24.98
N GLY A 275 -19.33 30.00 24.22
CA GLY A 275 -20.51 30.85 24.06
C GLY A 275 -21.25 31.07 25.39
N GLN A 276 -21.40 30.02 26.20
CA GLN A 276 -21.97 30.12 27.54
C GLN A 276 -21.11 30.99 28.46
N ALA A 277 -19.78 30.77 28.47
CA ALA A 277 -18.86 31.58 29.27
C ALA A 277 -18.88 33.06 28.86
N LEU A 278 -18.99 33.37 27.57
CA LEU A 278 -19.15 34.74 27.06
C LEU A 278 -20.49 35.35 27.48
N ALA A 279 -21.58 34.59 27.43
CA ALA A 279 -22.90 35.05 27.88
C ALA A 279 -22.90 35.35 29.40
N GLU A 280 -22.29 34.49 30.21
CA GLU A 280 -22.08 34.71 31.65
C GLU A 280 -21.23 35.95 31.89
N ALA A 281 -20.10 36.11 31.18
CA ALA A 281 -19.27 37.31 31.30
C ALA A 281 -20.02 38.60 30.92
N PHE A 282 -20.90 38.53 29.91
CA PHE A 282 -21.73 39.66 29.50
C PHE A 282 -22.75 40.03 30.59
N THR A 283 -23.43 39.05 31.18
CA THR A 283 -24.39 39.30 32.28
C THR A 283 -23.72 39.88 33.52
N VAL A 284 -22.52 39.39 33.90
CA VAL A 284 -21.73 39.98 34.99
C VAL A 284 -21.37 41.43 34.68
N ARG A 285 -20.90 41.72 33.47
CA ARG A 285 -20.55 43.08 33.06
C ARG A 285 -21.76 44.02 33.04
N GLU A 286 -22.92 43.54 32.63
CA GLU A 286 -24.18 44.29 32.67
C GLU A 286 -24.58 44.63 34.11
N GLN A 287 -24.47 43.66 35.04
CA GLN A 287 -24.69 43.89 36.47
C GLN A 287 -23.70 44.92 37.05
N GLU A 288 -22.42 44.85 36.67
CA GLU A 288 -21.42 45.85 37.07
C GLU A 288 -21.75 47.25 36.56
N LEU A 289 -22.15 47.37 35.29
CA LEU A 289 -22.55 48.65 34.70
C LEU A 289 -23.77 49.23 35.40
N SER A 290 -24.79 48.41 35.67
CA SER A 290 -25.96 48.80 36.45
C SER A 290 -25.57 49.26 37.87
N GLY A 291 -24.67 48.54 38.53
CA GLY A 291 -24.11 48.93 39.83
C GLY A 291 -23.35 50.26 39.79
N ARG A 292 -22.60 50.52 38.71
CA ARG A 292 -21.94 51.81 38.47
C ARG A 292 -22.94 52.94 38.25
N GLU A 293 -23.99 52.73 37.46
CA GLU A 293 -25.05 53.72 37.24
C GLU A 293 -25.76 54.10 38.54
N ILE A 294 -26.07 53.12 39.40
CA ILE A 294 -26.66 53.35 40.72
C ILE A 294 -25.72 54.18 41.59
N SER A 295 -24.43 53.83 41.59
CA SER A 295 -23.39 54.57 42.34
C SER A 295 -23.23 56.01 41.84
N GLU A 296 -23.25 56.21 40.52
CA GLU A 296 -23.20 57.54 39.91
C GLU A 296 -24.43 58.38 40.26
N LYS A 297 -25.64 57.79 40.21
CA LYS A 297 -26.87 58.45 40.66
C LYS A 297 -26.78 58.87 42.13
N MET A 298 -26.30 57.99 43.01
CA MET A 298 -26.07 58.33 44.43
C MET A 298 -25.06 59.47 44.60
N LEU A 299 -23.96 59.46 43.85
CA LEU A 299 -22.99 60.56 43.83
C LEU A 299 -23.61 61.88 43.39
N ARG A 300 -24.43 61.88 42.33
CA ARG A 300 -25.16 63.09 41.87
C ARG A 300 -26.11 63.62 42.94
N VAL A 301 -26.83 62.74 43.63
CA VAL A 301 -27.71 63.13 44.74
C VAL A 301 -26.90 63.77 45.86
N ARG A 302 -25.82 63.13 46.32
CA ARG A 302 -24.93 63.69 47.37
C ARG A 302 -24.32 65.03 46.97
N LEU A 303 -23.91 65.19 45.70
CA LEU A 303 -23.38 66.45 45.19
C LEU A 303 -24.45 67.55 45.16
N SER A 304 -25.67 67.22 44.76
CA SER A 304 -26.82 68.13 44.79
C SER A 304 -27.17 68.59 46.21
N GLU A 305 -27.19 67.67 47.18
CA GLU A 305 -27.41 67.98 48.60
C GLU A 305 -26.32 68.88 49.15
N ARG A 306 -25.04 68.58 48.84
CA ARG A 306 -23.91 69.40 49.26
C ARG A 306 -23.97 70.79 48.63
N SER A 307 -24.37 70.91 47.36
CA SER A 307 -24.58 72.19 46.69
C SER A 307 -25.67 73.02 47.36
N LYS A 308 -26.83 72.40 47.68
CA LYS A 308 -27.92 73.07 48.41
C LYS A 308 -27.50 73.54 49.80
N SER A 309 -26.70 72.73 50.50
CA SER A 309 -26.15 73.08 51.83
C SER A 309 -25.21 74.28 51.75
N LEU A 310 -24.31 74.30 50.75
CA LEU A 310 -23.41 75.43 50.49
C LEU A 310 -24.17 76.71 50.13
N GLU A 311 -25.22 76.60 49.31
CA GLU A 311 -26.03 77.75 48.92
C GLU A 311 -26.85 78.32 50.08
N LYS A 312 -27.35 77.46 50.97
CA LYS A 312 -27.98 77.87 52.23
C LYS A 312 -26.97 78.56 53.16
N GLY A 313 -25.74 78.06 53.23
CA GLY A 313 -24.63 78.70 53.95
C GLY A 313 -24.27 80.07 53.37
N ARG A 314 -24.28 80.21 52.04
CA ARG A 314 -24.02 81.48 51.35
C ARG A 314 -25.08 82.54 51.66
N LYS A 315 -26.37 82.17 51.59
CA LYS A 315 -27.48 83.09 51.91
C LYS A 315 -27.45 83.56 53.38
N ALA A 316 -27.14 82.67 54.32
CA ALA A 316 -27.00 83.04 55.72
C ALA A 316 -25.83 84.02 55.95
N ALA A 317 -24.73 83.89 55.19
CA ALA A 317 -23.62 84.84 55.25
C ALA A 317 -23.98 86.20 54.64
N GLU A 318 -24.69 86.22 53.50
CA GLU A 318 -25.19 87.44 52.85
C GLU A 318 -26.16 88.21 53.77
N GLU A 319 -27.08 87.54 54.46
CA GLU A 319 -28.00 88.17 55.44
C GLU A 319 -27.25 88.79 56.62
N LYS A 320 -26.24 88.09 57.15
CA LYS A 320 -25.43 88.59 58.27
C LYS A 320 -24.63 89.84 57.87
N HIS A 321 -24.15 89.87 56.63
CA HIS A 321 -23.45 91.03 56.08
C HIS A 321 -24.40 92.23 55.90
N ALA A 322 -25.61 92.00 55.37
CA ALA A 322 -26.63 93.04 55.20
C ALA A 322 -27.15 93.60 56.53
N GLN A 323 -27.17 92.79 57.59
CA GLN A 323 -27.50 93.23 58.94
C GLN A 323 -26.40 94.12 59.53
N MET A 324 -25.14 93.80 59.26
CA MET A 324 -23.99 94.57 59.73
C MET A 324 -23.92 95.95 59.05
N ASP A 325 -24.22 96.02 57.74
CA ASP A 325 -24.29 97.29 57.00
C ASP A 325 -25.40 98.23 57.51
N ARG A 326 -26.54 97.70 57.96
CA ARG A 326 -27.60 98.53 58.57
C ARG A 326 -27.16 99.18 59.87
N ARG A 327 -26.48 98.43 60.74
CA ARG A 327 -25.92 98.96 61.99
C ARG A 327 -24.88 100.04 61.76
N LEU A 328 -24.04 99.89 60.73
CA LEU A 328 -23.05 100.89 60.36
C LEU A 328 -23.72 102.19 59.85
N LYS A 329 -24.80 102.09 59.07
CA LYS A 329 -25.56 103.27 58.61
C LYS A 329 -26.27 104.02 59.74
N GLU A 330 -26.83 103.31 60.72
CA GLU A 330 -27.42 103.95 61.91
C GLU A 330 -26.38 104.69 62.75
N LEU A 331 -25.20 104.09 62.98
CA LEU A 331 -24.11 104.74 63.70
C LEU A 331 -23.58 105.99 62.97
N ALA A 332 -23.49 105.94 61.64
CA ALA A 332 -23.07 107.09 60.85
C ALA A 332 -24.06 108.27 60.92
N SER A 333 -25.38 108.01 60.99
CA SER A 333 -26.42 109.03 61.16
C SER A 333 -26.28 109.78 62.49
N VAL A 334 -26.09 109.03 63.59
CA VAL A 334 -25.96 109.62 64.94
C VAL A 334 -24.72 110.52 65.05
N ILE A 335 -23.62 110.13 64.40
CA ILE A 335 -22.38 110.92 64.39
C ILE A 335 -22.56 112.20 63.55
N TYR A 336 -23.25 112.12 62.41
CA TYR A 336 -23.50 113.28 61.55
C TYR A 336 -24.41 114.33 62.23
N ASP A 337 -25.46 113.89 62.92
CA ASP A 337 -26.37 114.77 63.63
C ASP A 337 -25.69 115.45 64.84
N GLY A 338 -24.80 114.75 65.54
CA GLY A 338 -24.00 115.33 66.63
C GLY A 338 -22.97 116.37 66.18
N LEU A 339 -22.38 116.19 64.99
CA LEU A 339 -21.44 117.14 64.39
C LEU A 339 -22.13 118.41 63.90
N ALA A 340 -23.37 118.31 63.38
CA ALA A 340 -24.16 119.47 62.94
C ALA A 340 -24.54 120.41 64.10
N VAL A 341 -24.90 119.85 65.26
CA VAL A 341 -25.22 120.64 66.48
C VAL A 341 -23.96 121.33 67.03
N SER A 342 -22.82 120.65 67.01
CA SER A 342 -21.55 121.19 67.49
C SER A 342 -21.04 122.35 66.62
N HIS A 343 -21.28 122.30 65.31
CA HIS A 343 -20.92 123.38 64.39
C HIS A 343 -21.78 124.64 64.59
N ALA A 344 -23.06 124.49 64.94
CA ALA A 344 -23.96 125.62 65.20
C ALA A 344 -23.63 126.37 66.51
N ILE A 345 -23.11 125.65 67.52
CA ILE A 345 -22.71 126.26 68.81
C ILE A 345 -21.39 127.03 68.68
N LEU A 346 -20.48 126.60 67.81
CA LEU A 346 -19.15 127.22 67.63
C LEU A 346 -19.15 128.50 66.78
N GLU A 347 -20.24 128.83 66.08
CA GLU A 347 -20.36 130.07 65.29
C GLU A 347 -20.70 131.31 66.14
N MET A 348 -21.09 131.15 67.41
CA MET A 348 -21.55 132.26 68.27
C MET A 348 -20.55 132.72 69.33
N ASP A 349 -19.36 132.11 69.40
CA ASP A 349 -18.33 132.43 70.40
C ASP A 349 -17.01 132.82 69.71
N GLU A 350 -16.58 134.08 69.93
CA GLU A 350 -15.33 134.64 69.40
C GLU A 350 -14.15 134.43 70.36
N SER A 351 -14.32 133.60 71.40
CA SER A 351 -13.23 133.25 72.31
C SER A 351 -12.10 132.46 71.62
N HIS A 352 -10.89 132.61 72.14
CA HIS A 352 -9.71 131.88 71.64
C HIS A 352 -9.85 130.34 71.80
N GLU A 353 -10.72 129.86 72.70
CA GLU A 353 -11.03 128.43 72.86
C GLU A 353 -11.93 127.89 71.73
N ALA A 354 -12.80 128.72 71.14
CA ALA A 354 -13.66 128.35 70.01
C ALA A 354 -12.88 128.13 68.70
N GLN A 355 -11.71 128.76 68.53
CA GLN A 355 -10.86 128.51 67.36
C GLN A 355 -10.22 127.11 67.40
N THR A 356 -9.79 126.65 68.57
CA THR A 356 -9.21 125.31 68.76
C THR A 356 -10.22 124.20 68.45
N LEU A 357 -11.49 124.40 68.80
CA LEU A 357 -12.56 123.44 68.48
C LEU A 357 -12.95 123.46 67.00
N ARG A 358 -12.87 124.60 66.31
CA ARG A 358 -13.02 124.67 64.84
C ARG A 358 -11.94 123.87 64.11
N ASP A 359 -10.71 123.93 64.59
CA ASP A 359 -9.60 123.15 64.01
C ASP A 359 -9.78 121.64 64.24
N VAL A 360 -10.34 121.21 65.37
CA VAL A 360 -10.70 119.80 65.64
C VAL A 360 -11.85 119.32 64.74
N VAL A 361 -12.88 120.13 64.54
CA VAL A 361 -14.01 119.81 63.62
C VAL A 361 -13.52 119.74 62.17
N ALA A 362 -12.61 120.63 61.75
CA ALA A 362 -11.99 120.58 60.42
C ALA A 362 -11.12 119.32 60.23
N ALA A 363 -10.34 118.92 61.25
CA ALA A 363 -9.54 117.69 61.23
C ALA A 363 -10.41 116.43 61.16
N LEU A 364 -11.54 116.39 61.87
CA LEU A 364 -12.51 115.28 61.79
C LEU A 364 -13.17 115.20 60.40
N LYS A 365 -13.44 116.33 59.76
CA LYS A 365 -13.98 116.38 58.38
C LYS A 365 -13.00 115.82 57.35
N ILE A 366 -11.71 116.15 57.46
CA ILE A 366 -10.64 115.59 56.61
C ILE A 366 -10.47 114.07 56.81
N THR A 367 -10.71 113.58 58.02
CA THR A 367 -10.60 112.14 58.34
C THR A 367 -11.79 111.35 57.80
N LEU A 368 -13.00 111.92 57.81
CA LEU A 368 -14.19 111.33 57.16
C LEU A 368 -14.04 111.28 55.62
N ASP A 369 -13.47 112.31 55.00
CA ASP A 369 -13.26 112.32 53.55
C ASP A 369 -12.19 111.29 53.11
N HIS A 370 -11.18 111.02 53.94
CA HIS A 370 -10.20 109.95 53.71
C HIS A 370 -10.80 108.53 53.76
N GLN A 371 -11.85 108.28 54.57
CA GLN A 371 -12.52 106.97 54.56
C GLN A 371 -13.31 106.72 53.26
N SER A 372 -13.79 107.76 52.58
CA SER A 372 -14.41 107.62 51.25
C SER A 372 -13.40 107.16 50.18
N GLY A 373 -12.13 107.53 50.32
CA GLY A 373 -11.03 107.09 49.46
C GLY A 373 -10.70 105.59 49.59
N ILE A 374 -10.85 105.01 50.79
CA ILE A 374 -10.59 103.58 51.05
C ILE A 374 -11.66 102.68 50.39
N ALA A 375 -12.92 103.12 50.34
CA ALA A 375 -14.00 102.40 49.66
C ALA A 375 -13.76 102.25 48.14
N THR A 376 -13.11 103.24 47.52
CA THR A 376 -12.79 103.23 46.08
C THR A 376 -11.62 102.28 45.75
N LEU A 377 -10.70 102.06 46.68
CA LEU A 377 -9.57 101.13 46.54
C LEU A 377 -10.02 99.65 46.65
N ILE A 378 -11.00 99.35 47.49
CA ILE A 378 -11.55 97.98 47.64
C ILE A 378 -12.33 97.55 46.39
N ALA A 379 -13.09 98.46 45.76
CA ALA A 379 -13.79 98.19 44.50
C ALA A 379 -12.83 97.87 43.33
N LYS A 380 -11.64 98.50 43.30
CA LYS A 380 -10.61 98.24 42.29
C LYS A 380 -9.92 96.88 42.45
N TRP A 381 -9.88 96.34 43.66
CA TRP A 381 -9.21 95.06 43.96
C TRP A 381 -10.08 93.84 43.58
N GLN A 382 -11.40 93.92 43.76
CA GLN A 382 -12.34 92.83 43.43
C GLN A 382 -12.55 92.60 41.92
N GLY A 383 -12.14 93.54 41.07
CA GLY A 383 -12.22 93.39 39.61
C GLY A 383 -11.13 92.52 38.96
N ARG A 384 -10.09 92.11 39.70
CA ARG A 384 -8.90 91.42 39.13
C ARG A 384 -8.88 89.89 39.28
N THR A 385 -9.85 89.28 39.96
CA THR A 385 -9.90 87.81 40.15
C THR A 385 -10.89 87.13 39.20
N ARG A 386 -10.56 87.04 37.92
CA ARG A 386 -11.17 86.06 37.00
C ARG A 386 -10.06 85.15 36.45
N PHE A 387 -10.00 83.92 36.95
CA PHE A 387 -9.14 82.86 36.43
C PHE A 387 -9.70 82.32 35.09
N PRO A 388 -8.85 82.01 34.09
CA PRO A 388 -9.29 81.41 32.83
C PRO A 388 -9.48 79.89 32.98
N THR A 389 -10.64 79.38 32.56
CA THR A 389 -10.88 77.93 32.40
C THR A 389 -10.38 77.48 31.03
N ASN A 390 -9.16 76.91 30.99
CA ASN A 390 -8.66 76.16 29.85
C ASN A 390 -9.18 74.72 29.88
N GLY A 391 -9.37 74.16 28.68
CA GLY A 391 -10.19 72.97 28.41
C GLY A 391 -9.50 71.63 28.61
N LEU A 392 -10.26 70.57 28.32
CA LEU A 392 -9.74 69.23 28.08
C LEU A 392 -10.62 68.53 27.02
N ALA A 393 -10.01 68.32 25.86
CA ALA A 393 -10.47 67.41 24.82
C ALA A 393 -10.38 65.95 25.32
N ARG A 394 -11.23 65.06 24.80
CA ARG A 394 -11.06 63.61 24.92
C ARG A 394 -10.93 62.94 23.54
N PRO A 395 -10.17 61.83 23.45
CA PRO A 395 -9.69 61.26 22.20
C PRO A 395 -10.40 59.95 21.78
N GLY A 396 -10.19 59.56 20.51
CA GLY A 396 -10.02 58.18 20.01
C GLY A 396 -11.20 57.24 20.08
#